data_AF-A0A1F4F1V9-F1
#
_entry.id   AF-A0A1F4F1V9-F1
#
_cell.length_a   1.000
_cell.length_b   1.000
_cell.length_c   1.000
_cell.angle_alpha   90.00
_cell.angle_beta   90.00
_cell.angle_gamma   90.00
#
_symmetry.space_group_name_H-M   'P 1'
#
loop_
_entity.id
_entity.type
_entity.pdbx_description
1 polymer ?
#
loop_
_entity_poly.entity_id
_entity_poly.type
_entity_poly.pdbx_seq_one_letter_code
_entity_poly.pdbx_strand_id
1 'polypeptide(L)'
;MRMSKRLAIALSVPAFALAGCYVVPIAADGTPIWPVPQPQYPGAPVSGPAVPVVLQARLYPSNDVATQTGVISGTVTNMMSGKGRFQLNYRGETLTGEATRVDGDSRRGVASAYGSGGAYMSCEYQMHTPQQGAGSCTFSNGAKYQVHIGS
;
A
#
# COMPACT_ATOMS: atom_id res chain seq x y z
N MET A 1 16.82 47.58 -54.93
CA MET A 1 17.25 47.35 -53.52
C MET A 1 16.04 47.45 -52.59
N ARG A 2 15.38 46.32 -52.26
CA ARG A 2 14.24 46.25 -51.32
C ARG A 2 14.57 45.30 -50.16
N MET A 3 15.64 45.61 -49.42
CA MET A 3 16.16 44.77 -48.34
C MET A 3 16.40 45.54 -47.04
N SER A 4 15.55 46.53 -46.71
CA SER A 4 15.67 47.24 -45.41
C SER A 4 14.45 47.09 -44.48
N LYS A 5 13.26 46.75 -45.00
CA LYS A 5 12.07 46.51 -44.13
C LYS A 5 12.10 45.15 -43.42
N ARG A 6 12.76 44.14 -43.98
CA ARG A 6 12.87 42.80 -43.37
C ARG A 6 13.87 42.76 -42.20
N LEU A 7 14.88 43.63 -42.21
CA LEU A 7 15.88 43.69 -41.15
C LEU A 7 15.35 44.35 -39.86
N ALA A 8 14.47 45.35 -40.00
CA ALA A 8 13.88 46.04 -38.85
C ALA A 8 12.93 45.14 -38.02
N ILE A 9 12.28 44.17 -38.64
CA ILE A 9 11.38 43.22 -37.95
C ILE A 9 12.17 42.12 -37.24
N ALA A 10 13.36 41.76 -37.75
CA ALA A 10 14.19 40.71 -37.15
C ALA A 10 14.85 41.14 -35.82
N LEU A 11 14.95 42.44 -35.55
CA LEU A 11 15.62 42.97 -34.35
C LEU A 11 14.69 43.30 -33.17
N SER A 12 13.37 43.29 -33.36
CA SER A 12 12.41 43.56 -32.27
C SER A 12 11.92 42.30 -31.54
N VAL A 13 12.12 41.11 -32.12
CA VAL A 13 11.73 39.82 -31.52
C VAL A 13 12.52 39.48 -30.24
N PRO A 14 13.85 39.74 -30.10
CA PRO A 14 14.56 39.33 -28.88
C PRO A 14 14.25 40.20 -27.66
N ALA A 15 13.73 41.42 -27.82
CA ALA A 15 13.43 42.30 -26.68
C ALA A 15 12.22 41.83 -25.86
N PHE A 16 11.25 41.14 -26.48
CA PHE A 16 10.10 40.58 -25.77
C PHE A 16 10.38 39.21 -25.15
N ALA A 17 11.42 38.49 -25.60
CA ALA A 17 11.80 37.19 -25.03
C ALA A 17 12.42 37.31 -23.62
N LEU A 18 12.91 38.50 -23.23
CA LEU A 18 13.44 38.77 -21.88
C LEU A 18 12.40 39.30 -20.89
N ALA A 19 11.18 39.62 -21.34
CA ALA A 19 10.06 39.92 -20.45
C ALA A 19 9.42 38.61 -19.96
N GLY A 20 10.22 37.77 -19.27
CA GLY A 20 9.68 36.65 -18.52
C GLY A 20 8.78 37.21 -17.42
N CYS A 21 7.47 36.98 -17.52
CA CYS A 21 6.53 37.30 -16.44
C CYS A 21 6.93 36.49 -15.20
N TYR A 22 7.69 37.11 -14.28
CA TYR A 22 7.99 36.49 -13.00
C TYR A 22 6.73 36.54 -12.14
N VAL A 23 6.18 35.37 -11.82
CA VAL A 23 5.06 35.25 -10.88
C VAL A 23 5.64 35.25 -9.47
N VAL A 24 5.48 36.35 -8.74
CA VAL A 24 5.77 36.41 -7.30
C VAL A 24 4.56 35.82 -6.57
N PRO A 25 4.71 34.75 -5.77
CA PRO A 25 3.61 34.29 -4.94
C PRO A 25 3.28 35.35 -3.87
N ILE A 26 2.02 35.76 -3.82
CA ILE A 26 1.48 36.62 -2.77
C ILE A 26 0.81 35.76 -1.69
N ALA A 27 1.01 36.12 -0.43
CA ALA A 27 0.29 35.52 0.68
C ALA A 27 -1.19 35.94 0.65
N ALA A 28 -2.04 35.23 1.40
CA ALA A 28 -3.49 35.48 1.43
C ALA A 28 -3.86 36.90 1.94
N ASP A 29 -2.93 37.59 2.59
CA ASP A 29 -3.03 38.98 3.05
C ASP A 29 -2.53 40.00 2.01
N GLY A 30 -2.13 39.55 0.81
CA GLY A 30 -1.68 40.40 -0.30
C GLY A 30 -0.20 40.78 -0.27
N THR A 31 0.59 40.26 0.67
CA THR A 31 2.02 40.59 0.77
C THR A 31 2.91 39.67 -0.10
N PRO A 32 3.97 40.19 -0.74
CA PRO A 32 4.88 39.36 -1.56
C PRO A 32 5.74 38.45 -0.67
N ILE A 33 5.74 37.16 -0.98
CA ILE A 33 6.55 36.16 -0.26
C ILE A 33 7.94 36.13 -0.87
N TRP A 34 8.93 36.68 -0.16
CA TRP A 34 10.34 36.55 -0.52
C TRP A 34 10.91 35.24 0.01
N PRO A 35 11.71 34.48 -0.77
CA PRO A 35 12.41 33.31 -0.26
C PRO A 35 13.51 33.77 0.72
N VAL A 36 13.15 33.89 1.99
CA VAL A 36 14.13 33.98 3.08
C VAL A 36 14.73 32.59 3.29
N PRO A 37 16.06 32.45 3.46
CA PRO A 37 16.66 31.19 3.86
C PRO A 37 16.07 30.80 5.22
N GLN A 38 15.16 29.83 5.23
CA GLN A 38 14.56 29.38 6.47
C GLN A 38 15.62 28.61 7.26
N PRO A 39 15.85 28.93 8.55
CA PRO A 39 16.62 28.05 9.41
C PRO A 39 15.97 26.67 9.40
N GLN A 40 16.75 25.66 9.06
CA GLN A 40 16.30 24.27 9.04
C GLN A 40 16.09 23.81 10.49
N TYR A 41 14.93 24.13 11.07
CA TYR A 41 14.46 23.45 12.26
C TYR A 41 14.12 22.01 11.84
N PRO A 42 14.55 20.98 12.59
CA PRO A 42 14.09 19.62 12.37
C PRO A 42 12.57 19.61 12.50
N GLY A 43 11.87 19.56 11.36
CA GLY A 43 10.43 19.46 11.34
C GLY A 43 10.01 18.19 12.09
N ALA A 44 9.09 18.34 13.03
CA ALA A 44 8.44 17.19 13.64
C ALA A 44 7.86 16.31 12.50
N PRO A 45 8.02 14.97 12.57
CA PRO A 45 7.55 14.09 11.50
C PRO A 45 6.04 14.23 11.36
N VAL A 46 5.61 14.79 10.23
CA VAL A 46 4.21 14.74 9.80
C VAL A 46 3.85 13.28 9.52
N SER A 47 2.99 12.72 10.37
CA SER A 47 2.42 11.39 10.19
C SER A 47 1.59 11.37 8.91
N GLY A 48 2.13 10.78 7.83
CA GLY A 48 1.37 10.53 6.61
C GLY A 48 0.18 9.59 6.85
N PRO A 49 -0.82 9.58 5.94
CA PRO A 49 -1.94 8.66 6.03
C PRO A 49 -1.45 7.21 6.05
N ALA A 50 -2.03 6.39 6.93
CA ALA A 50 -1.68 4.98 7.06
C ALA A 50 -1.95 4.25 5.74
N VAL A 51 -0.88 3.88 5.04
CA VAL A 51 -0.97 3.14 3.77
C VAL A 51 -1.23 1.65 4.06
N PRO A 52 -2.09 0.98 3.29
CA PRO A 52 -2.26 -0.47 3.38
C PRO A 52 -0.93 -1.18 3.13
N VAL A 53 -0.59 -2.13 4.00
CA VAL A 53 0.63 -2.93 3.88
C VAL A 53 0.25 -4.32 3.36
N VAL A 54 0.82 -4.72 2.23
CA VAL A 54 0.66 -6.07 1.68
C VAL A 54 1.76 -6.97 2.25
N LEU A 55 1.37 -8.04 2.91
CA LEU A 55 2.23 -9.02 3.54
C LEU A 55 2.14 -10.35 2.81
N GLN A 56 3.27 -11.02 2.65
CA GLN A 56 3.29 -12.37 2.11
C GLN A 56 2.98 -13.35 3.24
N ALA A 57 2.08 -14.29 3.00
CA ALA A 57 1.78 -15.40 3.90
C ALA A 57 2.18 -16.73 3.24
N ARG A 58 2.84 -17.59 4.01
CA ARG A 58 3.14 -18.96 3.61
C ARG A 58 2.44 -19.92 4.56
N LEU A 59 1.73 -20.87 3.97
CA LEU A 59 0.96 -21.90 4.67
C LEU A 59 1.67 -23.25 4.47
N TYR A 60 2.16 -23.82 5.56
CA TYR A 60 2.85 -25.10 5.58
C TYR A 60 1.87 -26.20 6.01
N PRO A 61 1.86 -27.36 5.33
CA PRO A 61 1.01 -28.48 5.72
C PRO A 61 1.22 -28.92 7.17
N SER A 62 0.14 -29.20 7.90
CA SER A 62 0.20 -29.78 9.25
C SER A 62 -0.53 -31.11 9.37
N ASN A 63 -1.12 -31.62 8.28
CA ASN A 63 -1.70 -32.97 8.21
C ASN A 63 -1.52 -33.60 6.82
N ASP A 64 -1.86 -34.89 6.71
CA ASP A 64 -1.72 -35.66 5.46
C ASP A 64 -2.56 -35.08 4.32
N VAL A 65 -3.78 -34.61 4.63
CA VAL A 65 -4.68 -33.98 3.65
C VAL A 65 -4.04 -32.72 3.05
N ALA A 66 -3.42 -31.88 3.89
CA ALA A 66 -2.70 -30.69 3.42
C ALA A 66 -1.43 -31.04 2.64
N THR A 67 -0.75 -32.12 3.02
CA THR A 67 0.49 -32.59 2.39
C THR A 67 0.27 -32.95 0.92
N GLN A 68 -0.91 -33.45 0.57
CA GLN A 68 -1.29 -33.74 -0.82
C GLN A 68 -1.27 -32.50 -1.73
N THR A 69 -1.53 -31.31 -1.17
CA THR A 69 -1.50 -30.04 -1.93
C THR A 69 -0.16 -29.31 -1.79
N GLY A 70 0.62 -29.62 -0.74
CA GLY A 70 1.90 -28.97 -0.48
C GLY A 70 1.77 -27.57 0.11
N VAL A 71 2.85 -26.79 0.03
CA VAL A 71 2.92 -25.43 0.58
C VAL A 71 2.09 -24.47 -0.26
N ILE A 72 1.28 -23.63 0.40
CA ILE A 72 0.46 -22.61 -0.25
C ILE A 72 1.03 -21.23 0.08
N SER A 73 1.02 -20.31 -0.88
CA SER A 73 1.30 -18.90 -0.65
C SER A 73 0.04 -18.05 -0.83
N GLY A 74 -0.04 -16.98 -0.07
CA GLY A 74 -1.10 -15.99 -0.15
C GLY A 74 -0.60 -14.60 0.21
N THR A 75 -1.45 -13.62 0.04
CA THR A 75 -1.20 -12.23 0.42
C THR A 75 -2.21 -11.78 1.46
N VAL A 76 -1.72 -11.02 2.45
CA VAL A 76 -2.51 -10.41 3.51
C VAL A 76 -2.33 -8.91 3.43
N THR A 77 -3.36 -8.20 3.03
CA THR A 77 -3.36 -6.74 3.03
C THR A 77 -3.86 -6.26 4.39
N ASN A 78 -2.94 -5.81 5.24
CA ASN A 78 -3.24 -5.15 6.50
C ASN A 78 -3.62 -3.69 6.20
N MET A 79 -4.86 -3.31 6.46
CA MET A 79 -5.37 -1.96 6.19
C MET A 79 -5.09 -0.98 7.36
N MET A 80 -4.32 -1.38 8.38
CA MET A 80 -3.97 -0.60 9.57
C MET A 80 -5.17 -0.15 10.43
N SER A 81 -6.40 -0.49 10.04
CA SER A 81 -7.66 -0.15 10.70
C SER A 81 -8.22 -1.26 11.59
N GLY A 82 -7.46 -2.35 11.80
CA GLY A 82 -7.96 -3.55 12.49
C GLY A 82 -8.65 -4.57 11.59
N LYS A 83 -8.86 -4.21 10.31
CA LYS A 83 -9.30 -5.11 9.25
C LYS A 83 -8.16 -5.40 8.28
N GLY A 84 -8.19 -6.58 7.69
CA GLY A 84 -7.30 -6.99 6.62
C GLY A 84 -8.07 -7.74 5.55
N ARG A 85 -7.52 -7.77 4.33
CA ARG A 85 -7.99 -8.65 3.27
C ARG A 85 -6.99 -9.76 3.09
N PHE A 86 -7.48 -10.98 2.95
CA PHE A 86 -6.66 -12.16 2.74
C PHE A 86 -7.00 -12.77 1.39
N GLN A 87 -5.98 -13.15 0.61
CA GLN A 87 -6.14 -13.83 -0.66
C GLN A 87 -5.12 -14.96 -0.78
N LEU A 88 -5.54 -16.17 -1.15
CA LEU A 88 -4.64 -17.26 -1.50
C LEU A 88 -5.16 -18.09 -2.67
N ASN A 89 -4.28 -18.88 -3.28
CA ASN A 89 -4.67 -19.86 -4.28
C ASN A 89 -4.65 -21.28 -3.68
N TYR A 90 -5.77 -22.00 -3.73
CA TYR A 90 -5.91 -23.36 -3.25
C TYR A 90 -6.47 -24.25 -4.36
N ARG A 91 -5.70 -25.27 -4.77
CA ARG A 91 -6.11 -26.25 -5.80
C ARG A 91 -6.61 -25.59 -7.11
N GLY A 92 -6.03 -24.46 -7.50
CA GLY A 92 -6.41 -23.70 -8.70
C GLY A 92 -7.54 -22.70 -8.48
N GLU A 93 -8.12 -22.63 -7.28
CA GLU A 93 -9.16 -21.69 -6.92
C GLU A 93 -8.61 -20.54 -6.08
N THR A 94 -9.03 -19.31 -6.35
CA THR A 94 -8.65 -18.15 -5.53
C THR A 94 -9.64 -17.97 -4.39
N LEU A 95 -9.18 -18.20 -3.16
CA LEU A 95 -9.94 -17.89 -1.95
C LEU A 95 -9.68 -16.44 -1.57
N THR A 96 -10.75 -15.66 -1.39
CA THR A 96 -10.64 -14.27 -0.96
C THR A 96 -11.51 -14.04 0.27
N GLY A 97 -10.99 -13.26 1.22
CA GLY A 97 -11.59 -13.16 2.54
C GLY A 97 -11.16 -11.94 3.32
N GLU A 98 -11.61 -11.90 4.57
CA GLU A 98 -11.35 -10.83 5.52
C GLU A 98 -10.62 -11.36 6.74
N ALA A 99 -9.75 -10.54 7.29
CA ALA A 99 -9.06 -10.76 8.54
C ALA A 99 -9.48 -9.66 9.51
N THR A 100 -9.88 -10.04 10.73
CA THR A 100 -10.33 -9.10 11.75
C THR A 100 -9.61 -9.41 13.05
N ARG A 101 -9.19 -8.37 13.77
CA ARG A 101 -8.66 -8.54 15.13
C ARG A 101 -9.80 -8.91 16.09
N VAL A 102 -9.51 -9.78 17.05
CA VAL A 102 -10.49 -10.18 18.07
C VAL A 102 -10.52 -9.12 19.17
N ASP A 103 -11.73 -8.77 19.64
CA ASP A 103 -11.88 -7.81 20.74
C ASP A 103 -11.19 -8.32 22.02
N GLY A 104 -10.41 -7.46 22.66
CA GLY A 104 -9.65 -7.77 23.87
C GLY A 104 -8.21 -8.25 23.65
N ASP A 105 -7.81 -8.60 22.42
CA ASP A 105 -6.41 -8.90 22.08
C ASP A 105 -6.05 -8.31 20.71
N SER A 106 -5.31 -7.19 20.72
CA SER A 106 -4.89 -6.49 19.50
C SER A 106 -3.90 -7.27 18.63
N ARG A 107 -3.33 -8.36 19.15
CA ARG A 107 -2.41 -9.23 18.44
C ARG A 107 -3.13 -10.45 17.84
N ARG A 108 -4.20 -10.95 18.44
CA ARG A 108 -4.96 -12.08 17.91
C ARG A 108 -6.01 -11.64 16.90
N GLY A 109 -6.21 -12.45 15.88
CA GLY A 109 -7.20 -12.22 14.84
C GLY A 109 -7.73 -13.52 14.26
N VAL A 110 -8.88 -13.39 13.60
CA VAL A 110 -9.50 -14.46 12.81
C VAL A 110 -9.56 -14.01 11.37
N ALA A 111 -9.28 -14.92 10.44
CA ALA A 111 -9.44 -14.70 9.03
C ALA A 111 -10.30 -15.78 8.40
N SER A 112 -11.22 -15.38 7.54
CA SER A 112 -12.11 -16.29 6.83
C SER A 112 -12.14 -15.92 5.36
N ALA A 113 -11.99 -16.92 4.49
CA ALA A 113 -12.06 -16.72 3.04
C ALA A 113 -12.90 -17.80 2.38
N TYR A 114 -13.46 -17.46 1.23
CA TYR A 114 -14.25 -18.36 0.40
C TYR A 114 -13.86 -18.19 -1.07
N GLY A 115 -14.15 -19.21 -1.87
CA GLY A 115 -14.02 -19.16 -3.31
C GLY A 115 -15.33 -19.52 -4.01
N SER A 116 -15.35 -19.35 -5.33
CA SER A 116 -16.53 -19.58 -6.18
C SER A 116 -17.00 -21.03 -6.25
N GLY A 117 -16.13 -21.99 -5.99
CA GLY A 117 -16.40 -23.43 -5.94
C GLY A 117 -16.95 -23.91 -4.60
N GLY A 118 -17.20 -22.99 -3.65
CA GLY A 118 -17.72 -23.33 -2.32
C GLY A 118 -16.65 -23.81 -1.34
N ALA A 119 -15.37 -23.79 -1.73
CA ALA A 119 -14.28 -23.96 -0.80
C ALA A 119 -14.23 -22.78 0.18
N TYR A 120 -14.02 -23.07 1.46
CA TYR A 120 -13.84 -22.07 2.48
C TYR A 120 -12.63 -22.41 3.36
N MET A 121 -12.10 -21.40 4.03
CA MET A 121 -11.10 -21.58 5.06
C MET A 121 -11.37 -20.67 6.24
N SER A 122 -10.93 -21.10 7.41
CA SER A 122 -10.91 -20.31 8.63
C SER A 122 -9.53 -20.41 9.28
N CYS A 123 -8.98 -19.27 9.65
CA CYS A 123 -7.66 -19.15 10.24
C CYS A 123 -7.74 -18.38 11.54
N GLU A 124 -7.00 -18.86 12.54
CA GLU A 124 -6.67 -18.11 13.74
C GLU A 124 -5.20 -17.72 13.65
N TYR A 125 -4.90 -16.43 13.86
CA TYR A 125 -3.54 -15.93 13.82
C TYR A 125 -3.23 -15.00 14.98
N GLN A 126 -1.96 -14.88 15.30
CA GLN A 126 -1.43 -13.94 16.25
C GLN A 126 -0.26 -13.17 15.62
N MET A 127 -0.36 -11.85 15.65
CA MET A 127 0.68 -10.94 15.18
C MET A 127 1.70 -10.71 16.29
N HIS A 128 2.96 -11.01 16.04
CA HIS A 128 4.07 -10.69 16.93
C HIS A 128 4.54 -9.24 16.72
N THR A 129 4.54 -8.77 15.48
CA THR A 129 4.82 -7.39 15.08
C THR A 129 3.73 -6.89 14.13
N PRO A 130 3.67 -5.60 13.75
CA PRO A 130 2.72 -5.11 12.76
C PRO A 130 2.85 -5.80 11.39
N GLN A 131 3.99 -6.41 11.11
CA GLN A 131 4.31 -7.04 9.84
C GLN A 131 4.64 -8.54 9.93
N GLN A 132 4.67 -9.13 11.12
CA GLN A 132 5.02 -10.53 11.31
C GLN A 132 4.05 -11.21 12.28
N GLY A 133 3.66 -12.42 11.94
CA GLY A 133 2.75 -13.23 12.75
C GLY A 133 2.76 -14.69 12.35
N ALA A 134 2.09 -15.50 13.15
CA ALA A 134 1.90 -16.91 12.88
C ALA A 134 0.50 -17.36 13.32
N GLY A 135 0.05 -18.49 12.81
CA GLY A 135 -1.28 -19.00 13.11
C GLY A 135 -1.54 -20.37 12.51
N SER A 136 -2.78 -20.81 12.57
CA SER A 136 -3.26 -22.05 11.98
C SER A 136 -4.51 -21.83 11.15
N CYS A 137 -4.60 -22.49 9.99
CA CYS A 137 -5.73 -22.44 9.08
C CYS A 137 -6.33 -23.83 8.88
N THR A 138 -7.66 -23.90 8.84
CA THR A 138 -8.42 -25.11 8.50
C THR A 138 -9.27 -24.84 7.26
N PHE A 139 -9.23 -25.75 6.30
CA PHE A 139 -9.98 -25.68 5.05
C PHE A 139 -11.23 -26.56 5.10
N SER A 140 -12.17 -26.32 4.19
CA SER A 140 -13.45 -27.03 4.08
C SER A 140 -13.34 -28.55 3.93
N ASN A 141 -12.21 -29.05 3.41
CA ASN A 141 -11.93 -30.48 3.27
C ASN A 141 -11.17 -31.08 4.46
N GLY A 142 -10.98 -30.33 5.55
CA GLY A 142 -10.22 -30.76 6.73
C GLY A 142 -8.71 -30.64 6.59
N ALA A 143 -8.19 -30.02 5.51
CA ALA A 143 -6.76 -29.72 5.41
C ALA A 143 -6.38 -28.67 6.47
N LYS A 144 -5.29 -28.93 7.19
CA LYS A 144 -4.76 -28.04 8.22
C LYS A 144 -3.40 -27.51 7.81
N TYR A 145 -3.20 -26.21 8.01
CA TYR A 145 -1.97 -25.51 7.65
C TYR A 145 -1.49 -24.64 8.81
N GLN A 146 -0.17 -24.54 8.97
CA GLN A 146 0.45 -23.50 9.78
C GLN A 146 0.78 -22.31 8.89
N VAL A 147 0.25 -21.14 9.25
CA VAL A 147 0.48 -19.90 8.51
C VAL A 147 1.60 -19.09 9.16
N HIS A 148 2.50 -18.59 8.34
CA HIS A 148 3.50 -17.58 8.69
C HIS A 148 3.23 -16.34 7.86
N ILE A 149 3.00 -15.21 8.54
CA ILE A 149 2.67 -13.91 7.94
C ILE A 149 3.91 -13.05 8.03
N GLY A 150 4.35 -12.50 6.90
CA GLY A 150 5.54 -11.68 6.81
C GLY A 150 6.85 -12.46 6.85
N SER A 151 7.93 -11.73 6.55
CA SER A 151 9.33 -12.14 6.66
C SER A 151 10.10 -11.02 7.31
#